data_AF-R7J5B1-F1
#
_entry.id   AF-R7J5B1-F1
#
_cell.length_a   1.000
_cell.length_b   1.000
_cell.length_c   1.000
_cell.angle_alpha   90.00
_cell.angle_beta   90.00
_cell.angle_gamma   90.00
#
_symmetry.space_group_name_H-M   'P 1'
#
loop_
_entity.id
_entity.type
_entity.pdbx_description
1 polymer ?
#
loop_
_entity_poly.entity_id
_entity_poly.type
_entity_poly.pdbx_seq_one_letter_code
_entity_poly.pdbx_strand_id
1 'polypeptide(L)'
;MEDITIQDLIIEQSNRIHDLIYHDDNMIPYYDFPNMKYYYQWIEKAKRFLELNYPNDKHITDFEELSKKSICPDQQEKMLAILEAFAVLPIAIPRIKLSPQKQNHERGPIQITTNINNSNSQTQNQQQMLAVELFLEAIKDDLTGHQIKELKAVVAEADNDIKKARAGIIEKLKSFGADITSNIVANLLTNITIWNGLLNIK
;
A
#
# COMPACT_ATOMS: atom_id res chain seq x y z
N MET A 1 15.91 3.44 -8.91
CA MET A 1 14.55 3.13 -9.39
C MET A 1 13.64 3.85 -8.44
N GLU A 2 12.79 4.75 -8.93
CA GLU A 2 11.76 5.34 -8.07
C GLU A 2 10.83 4.22 -7.60
N ASP A 3 10.58 4.18 -6.29
CA ASP A 3 9.61 3.26 -5.71
C ASP A 3 8.22 3.75 -6.09
N ILE A 4 7.61 3.10 -7.09
CA ILE A 4 6.24 3.38 -7.49
C ILE A 4 5.27 2.93 -6.39
N THR A 5 4.27 3.76 -6.12
CA THR A 5 3.21 3.50 -5.14
C THR A 5 1.85 3.28 -5.82
N ILE A 6 0.87 2.79 -5.06
CA ILE A 6 -0.50 2.68 -5.59
C ILE A 6 -1.12 4.05 -5.90
N GLN A 7 -0.72 5.10 -5.15
CA GLN A 7 -1.19 6.46 -5.40
C GLN A 7 -0.70 6.99 -6.74
N ASP A 8 0.52 6.65 -7.16
CA ASP A 8 1.03 7.01 -8.49
C ASP A 8 0.17 6.39 -9.60
N LEU A 9 -0.29 5.14 -9.41
CA LEU A 9 -1.18 4.47 -10.37
C LEU A 9 -2.58 5.10 -10.41
N ILE A 10 -3.13 5.48 -9.25
CA ILE A 10 -4.42 6.15 -9.11
C ILE A 10 -4.38 7.53 -9.77
N ILE A 11 -3.36 8.33 -9.47
CA ILE A 11 -3.19 9.68 -10.03
C ILE A 11 -3.03 9.60 -11.55
N GLU A 12 -2.20 8.67 -12.05
CA GLU A 12 -2.01 8.50 -13.50
C GLU A 12 -3.33 8.12 -14.19
N GLN A 13 -4.12 7.22 -13.61
CA GLN A 13 -5.40 6.81 -14.18
C GLN A 13 -6.47 7.89 -14.11
N SER A 14 -6.58 8.58 -12.97
CA SER A 14 -7.52 9.69 -12.79
C SER A 14 -7.27 10.81 -13.81
N ASN A 15 -6.00 11.17 -14.02
CA ASN A 15 -5.64 12.13 -15.06
C ASN A 15 -5.98 11.61 -16.46
N ARG A 16 -5.62 10.35 -16.75
CA ARG A 16 -5.80 9.72 -18.06
C ARG A 16 -7.26 9.62 -18.51
N ILE A 17 -8.22 9.39 -17.60
CA ILE A 17 -9.65 9.28 -17.95
C ILE A 17 -10.14 10.50 -18.75
N HIS A 18 -9.60 11.69 -18.47
CA HIS A 18 -9.95 12.93 -19.15
C HIS A 18 -9.42 13.01 -20.59
N ASP A 19 -8.41 12.20 -20.94
CA ASP A 19 -7.81 12.14 -22.27
C ASP A 19 -8.54 11.15 -23.20
N LEU A 20 -9.63 10.54 -22.75
CA LEU A 20 -10.35 9.54 -23.52
C LEU A 20 -11.04 10.18 -24.74
N ILE A 21 -10.77 9.66 -25.93
CA ILE A 21 -11.33 10.16 -27.18
C ILE A 21 -12.46 9.24 -27.63
N TYR A 22 -13.58 9.84 -28.04
CA TYR A 22 -14.70 9.14 -28.66
C TYR A 22 -14.66 9.33 -30.18
N HIS A 23 -14.82 8.22 -30.90
CA HIS A 23 -14.87 8.20 -32.36
C HIS A 23 -16.22 7.65 -32.82
N ASP A 24 -16.93 8.40 -33.65
CA ASP A 24 -18.23 8.04 -34.24
C ASP A 24 -18.21 7.95 -35.77
N ASP A 25 -17.04 8.15 -36.38
CA ASP A 25 -16.79 8.10 -37.82
C ASP A 25 -16.75 6.67 -38.38
N ASN A 26 -16.53 5.68 -37.51
CA ASN A 26 -16.51 4.26 -37.85
C ASN A 26 -17.88 3.59 -37.75
N MET A 27 -18.03 2.47 -38.46
CA MET A 27 -19.27 1.66 -38.46
C MET A 27 -19.68 1.17 -37.06
N ILE A 28 -18.73 1.10 -36.12
CA ILE A 28 -18.94 0.81 -34.71
C ILE A 28 -18.21 1.89 -33.91
N PRO A 29 -18.92 2.73 -33.13
CA PRO A 29 -18.29 3.72 -32.28
C PRO A 29 -17.37 3.09 -31.24
N TYR A 30 -16.25 3.76 -30.94
CA TYR A 30 -15.26 3.23 -30.01
C TYR A 30 -14.55 4.37 -29.27
N TYR A 31 -13.85 4.00 -28.20
CA TYR A 31 -12.98 4.91 -27.47
C TYR A 31 -11.54 4.42 -27.52
N ASP A 32 -10.61 5.37 -27.49
CA ASP A 32 -9.19 5.11 -27.30
C ASP A 32 -8.51 6.28 -26.56
N PHE A 33 -7.20 6.18 -26.42
CA PHE A 33 -6.36 7.25 -25.88
C PHE A 33 -5.41 7.77 -26.97
N PRO A 34 -5.03 9.06 -26.92
CA PRO A 34 -4.07 9.65 -27.84
C PRO A 34 -2.75 8.86 -27.92
N ASN A 35 -2.35 8.22 -26.81
CA ASN A 35 -1.18 7.36 -26.76
C ASN A 35 -1.49 5.99 -26.15
N MET A 36 -1.91 5.07 -27.02
CA MET A 36 -2.21 3.69 -26.64
C MET A 36 -0.99 2.92 -26.11
N LYS A 37 0.24 3.25 -26.55
CA LYS A 37 1.46 2.62 -26.02
C LYS A 37 1.62 2.90 -24.53
N TYR A 38 1.48 4.16 -24.10
CA TYR A 38 1.56 4.51 -22.68
C TYR A 38 0.41 3.91 -21.88
N TYR A 39 -0.77 3.76 -22.48
CA TYR A 39 -1.89 3.09 -21.82
C TYR A 39 -1.59 1.61 -21.57
N TYR A 40 -1.10 0.88 -22.57
CA TYR A 40 -0.72 -0.53 -22.38
C TYR A 40 0.41 -0.69 -21.37
N GLN A 41 1.40 0.20 -21.38
CA GLN A 41 2.47 0.20 -20.38
C GLN A 41 1.92 0.41 -18.96
N TRP A 42 0.96 1.31 -18.80
CA TRP A 42 0.31 1.53 -17.51
C TRP A 42 -0.48 0.31 -17.03
N ILE A 43 -1.25 -0.34 -17.91
CA ILE A 43 -1.98 -1.57 -17.57
C ILE A 43 -1.02 -2.63 -17.02
N GLU A 44 0.06 -2.92 -17.76
CA GLU A 44 1.01 -3.96 -17.37
C GLU A 44 1.77 -3.58 -16.09
N LYS A 45 2.08 -2.29 -15.91
CA LYS A 45 2.65 -1.75 -14.68
C LYS A 45 1.71 -1.94 -13.48
N ALA A 46 0.42 -1.62 -13.65
CA ALA A 46 -0.59 -1.75 -12.61
C ALA A 46 -0.83 -3.22 -12.23
N LYS A 47 -1.01 -4.12 -13.20
CA LYS A 47 -1.13 -5.57 -12.96
C LYS A 47 0.03 -6.10 -12.14
N ARG A 48 1.27 -5.81 -12.59
CA ARG A 48 2.47 -6.28 -11.90
C ARG A 48 2.62 -5.68 -10.51
N PHE A 49 2.26 -4.41 -10.33
CA PHE A 49 2.21 -3.80 -9.00
C PHE A 49 1.21 -4.51 -8.09
N LEU A 50 -0.01 -4.78 -8.58
CA LEU A 50 -1.04 -5.45 -7.78
C LEU A 50 -0.63 -6.88 -7.39
N GLU A 51 -0.07 -7.65 -8.33
CA GLU A 51 0.43 -9.01 -8.07
C GLU A 51 1.54 -9.05 -7.00
N LEU A 52 2.46 -8.07 -7.04
CA LEU A 52 3.58 -7.99 -6.10
C LEU A 52 3.12 -7.56 -4.70
N ASN A 53 2.16 -6.64 -4.60
CA ASN A 53 1.77 -6.02 -3.34
C ASN A 53 0.55 -6.69 -2.67
N TYR A 54 -0.32 -7.36 -3.44
CA TYR A 54 -1.56 -7.97 -2.96
C TYR A 54 -1.72 -9.44 -3.43
N PRO A 55 -0.74 -10.31 -3.17
CA PRO A 55 -0.73 -11.67 -3.72
C PRO A 55 -2.00 -12.45 -3.37
N ASN A 56 -2.59 -13.09 -4.39
CA ASN A 56 -3.80 -13.92 -4.30
C ASN A 56 -5.12 -13.18 -4.01
N ASP A 57 -5.15 -11.85 -4.06
CA ASP A 57 -6.40 -11.10 -3.96
C ASP A 57 -7.32 -11.39 -5.17
N LYS A 58 -8.59 -11.69 -4.90
CA LYS A 58 -9.59 -11.99 -5.93
C LYS A 58 -9.82 -10.83 -6.92
N HIS A 59 -9.66 -9.58 -6.47
CA HIS A 59 -9.91 -8.38 -7.25
C HIS A 59 -8.79 -8.06 -8.25
N ILE A 60 -7.63 -8.73 -8.15
CA ILE A 60 -6.61 -8.68 -9.21
C ILE A 60 -7.18 -9.29 -10.49
N THR A 61 -7.86 -10.43 -10.39
CA THR A 61 -8.51 -11.06 -11.55
C THR A 61 -9.60 -10.16 -12.12
N ASP A 62 -10.39 -9.49 -11.27
CA ASP A 62 -11.42 -8.55 -11.73
C ASP A 62 -10.79 -7.39 -12.53
N PHE A 63 -9.67 -6.83 -12.05
CA PHE A 63 -8.91 -5.80 -12.76
C PHE A 63 -8.37 -6.30 -14.10
N GLU A 64 -7.78 -7.49 -14.13
CA GLU A 64 -7.26 -8.10 -15.35
C GLU A 64 -8.36 -8.35 -16.39
N GLU A 65 -9.50 -8.92 -15.98
CA GLU A 65 -10.63 -9.17 -16.85
C GLU A 65 -11.22 -7.87 -17.39
N LEU A 66 -11.32 -6.84 -16.55
CA LEU A 66 -11.77 -5.51 -16.95
C LEU A 66 -10.81 -4.85 -17.94
N SER A 67 -9.49 -5.00 -17.75
CA SER A 67 -8.46 -4.45 -18.65
C SER A 67 -8.48 -5.05 -20.06
N LYS A 68 -9.12 -6.21 -20.25
CA LYS A 68 -9.27 -6.90 -21.55
C LYS A 68 -10.54 -6.49 -22.30
N LYS A 69 -11.46 -5.76 -21.64
CA LYS A 69 -12.70 -5.28 -22.26
C LYS A 69 -12.43 -4.07 -23.15
N SER A 70 -13.41 -3.75 -23.98
CA SER A 70 -13.38 -2.55 -24.83
C SER A 70 -13.25 -1.30 -23.96
N ILE A 71 -12.41 -0.38 -24.42
CA ILE A 71 -12.16 0.89 -23.74
C ILE A 71 -13.45 1.71 -23.77
N CYS A 72 -13.89 2.19 -22.61
CA CYS A 72 -14.99 3.13 -22.46
C CYS A 72 -14.91 3.84 -21.09
N PRO A 73 -15.60 4.97 -20.89
CA PRO A 73 -15.56 5.70 -19.62
C PRO A 73 -15.87 4.82 -18.40
N ASP A 74 -16.96 4.04 -18.46
CA ASP A 74 -17.36 3.14 -17.38
C ASP A 74 -16.30 2.07 -17.06
N GLN A 75 -15.61 1.56 -18.08
CA GLN A 75 -14.54 0.57 -17.88
C GLN A 75 -13.31 1.21 -17.23
N GLN A 76 -12.96 2.45 -17.59
CA GLN A 76 -11.84 3.17 -16.99
C GLN A 76 -12.12 3.57 -15.53
N GLU A 77 -13.33 4.04 -15.24
CA GLU A 77 -13.79 4.37 -13.87
C GLU A 77 -13.78 3.13 -12.97
N LYS A 78 -14.23 1.98 -13.47
CA LYS A 78 -14.19 0.72 -12.71
C LYS A 78 -12.75 0.27 -12.43
N MET A 79 -11.81 0.49 -13.34
CA MET A 79 -10.39 0.20 -13.08
C MET A 79 -9.84 1.12 -11.99
N LEU A 80 -10.18 2.41 -12.04
CA LEU A 80 -9.81 3.38 -11.01
C LEU A 80 -10.36 2.98 -9.64
N ALA A 81 -11.65 2.65 -9.56
CA ALA A 81 -12.31 2.24 -8.33
C ALA A 81 -11.68 0.99 -7.68
N ILE A 82 -11.19 0.03 -8.49
CA ILE A 82 -10.45 -1.14 -7.96
C ILE A 82 -9.14 -0.69 -7.32
N LEU A 83 -8.38 0.21 -7.97
CA LEU A 83 -7.12 0.73 -7.43
C LEU A 83 -7.34 1.52 -6.14
N GLU A 84 -8.37 2.37 -6.09
CA GLU A 84 -8.77 3.10 -4.89
C GLU A 84 -9.19 2.15 -3.76
N ALA A 85 -9.91 1.06 -4.07
CA ALA A 85 -10.25 0.05 -3.09
C ALA A 85 -9.00 -0.62 -2.50
N PHE A 86 -7.99 -0.94 -3.32
CA PHE A 86 -6.70 -1.45 -2.83
C PHE A 86 -5.93 -0.42 -1.99
N ALA A 87 -6.12 0.88 -2.22
CA ALA A 87 -5.51 1.93 -1.40
C ALA A 87 -6.21 2.09 -0.05
N VAL A 88 -7.54 2.00 -0.01
CA VAL A 88 -8.34 2.16 1.22
C VAL A 88 -8.37 0.86 2.05
N LEU A 89 -8.46 -0.29 1.39
CA LEU A 89 -8.59 -1.62 1.99
C LEU A 89 -7.46 -2.54 1.47
N PRO A 90 -6.21 -2.34 1.90
CA PRO A 90 -5.06 -2.99 1.28
C PRO A 90 -4.84 -4.44 1.76
N ILE A 91 -5.85 -5.05 2.40
CA ILE A 91 -5.80 -6.42 2.91
C ILE A 91 -6.25 -7.36 1.79
N ALA A 92 -5.37 -8.26 1.38
CA ALA A 92 -5.67 -9.23 0.33
C ALA A 92 -6.85 -10.13 0.73
N ILE A 93 -7.87 -10.21 -0.12
CA ILE A 93 -9.04 -11.08 0.02
C ILE A 93 -8.83 -12.32 -0.84
N PRO A 94 -8.48 -13.49 -0.24
CA PRO A 94 -8.23 -14.69 -1.01
C PRO A 94 -9.49 -15.13 -1.74
N ARG A 95 -9.32 -15.56 -2.99
CA ARG A 95 -10.40 -16.23 -3.71
C ARG A 95 -10.70 -17.58 -3.06
N ILE A 96 -11.82 -17.70 -2.36
CA ILE A 96 -12.33 -19.01 -1.92
C ILE A 96 -12.77 -19.75 -3.19
N LYS A 97 -11.92 -20.66 -3.67
CA LYS A 97 -12.34 -21.64 -4.68
C LYS A 97 -13.29 -22.62 -3.98
N LEU A 98 -14.60 -22.37 -4.07
CA LEU A 98 -15.57 -23.45 -3.94
C LEU A 98 -15.30 -24.40 -5.12
N SER A 99 -14.57 -25.49 -4.86
CA SER A 99 -14.40 -26.55 -5.85
C SER A 99 -15.80 -27.02 -6.26
N PRO A 100 -16.13 -27.11 -7.56
CA PRO A 100 -17.40 -27.68 -7.97
C PRO A 100 -17.40 -29.16 -7.56
N GLN A 101 -18.06 -29.46 -6.43
CA GLN A 101 -18.27 -30.83 -5.99
C GLN A 101 -19.14 -31.52 -7.04
N LYS A 102 -18.49 -32.31 -7.92
CA LYS A 102 -19.14 -33.46 -8.51
C LYS A 102 -19.56 -34.37 -7.36
N GLN A 103 -20.87 -34.62 -7.27
CA GLN A 103 -21.44 -35.61 -6.38
C GLN A 103 -20.72 -36.95 -6.58
N ASN A 104 -20.13 -37.51 -5.51
CA ASN A 104 -20.39 -38.87 -5.02
C ASN A 104 -19.38 -39.29 -3.93
N HIS A 105 -19.95 -39.79 -2.83
CA HIS A 105 -19.47 -40.89 -1.96
C HIS A 105 -17.98 -40.99 -1.59
N GLU A 106 -17.66 -40.66 -0.33
CA GLU A 106 -17.20 -41.61 0.72
C GLU A 106 -16.56 -40.85 1.90
N ARG A 107 -16.98 -41.21 3.11
CA ARG A 107 -16.52 -40.63 4.38
C ARG A 107 -15.14 -41.19 4.73
N GLY A 108 -14.09 -40.39 4.56
CA GLY A 108 -12.77 -40.59 5.17
C GLY A 108 -12.45 -39.46 6.16
N PRO A 109 -11.68 -39.71 7.23
CA PRO A 109 -11.37 -38.68 8.22
C PRO A 109 -10.48 -37.61 7.58
N ILE A 110 -10.99 -36.37 7.61
CA ILE A 110 -10.35 -35.20 7.04
C ILE A 110 -9.11 -34.89 7.90
N GLN A 111 -7.91 -35.22 7.43
CA GLN A 111 -6.70 -34.59 7.94
C GLN A 111 -6.64 -33.16 7.39
N ILE A 112 -7.10 -32.21 8.21
CA ILE A 112 -6.93 -30.79 7.95
C ILE A 112 -5.47 -30.45 8.24
N THR A 113 -4.62 -30.45 7.21
CA THR A 113 -3.32 -29.79 7.31
C THR A 113 -3.54 -28.30 7.03
N THR A 114 -3.78 -27.51 8.08
CA THR A 114 -3.76 -26.05 8.00
C THR A 114 -2.33 -25.58 7.75
N ASN A 115 -1.97 -25.33 6.48
CA ASN A 115 -0.83 -24.48 6.18
C ASN A 115 -1.23 -23.03 6.47
N ILE A 116 -0.95 -22.60 7.70
CA ILE A 116 -1.01 -21.20 8.12
C ILE A 116 0.20 -20.49 7.48
N ASN A 117 0.05 -20.04 6.24
CA ASN A 117 1.00 -19.09 5.64
C ASN A 117 0.66 -17.68 6.13
N ASN A 118 1.21 -17.37 7.30
CA ASN A 118 1.64 -16.06 7.80
C ASN A 118 1.01 -14.80 7.16
N SER A 119 -0.26 -14.49 7.47
CA SER A 119 -0.86 -13.14 7.28
C SER A 119 -0.26 -12.08 8.22
N ASN A 120 0.75 -12.43 9.00
CA ASN A 120 1.38 -11.55 9.98
C ASN A 120 2.39 -10.60 9.31
N SER A 121 3.02 -10.92 8.18
CA SER A 121 4.04 -10.04 7.59
C SER A 121 3.48 -8.82 6.84
N GLN A 122 2.30 -8.93 6.20
CA GLN A 122 1.71 -7.81 5.44
C GLN A 122 0.96 -6.80 6.34
N THR A 123 0.18 -7.27 7.31
CA THR A 123 -0.44 -6.38 8.32
C THR A 123 0.62 -5.75 9.21
N GLN A 124 1.68 -6.48 9.54
CA GLN A 124 2.81 -5.93 10.30
C GLN A 124 3.57 -4.86 9.50
N ASN A 125 3.84 -5.05 8.21
CA ASN A 125 4.51 -4.02 7.40
C ASN A 125 3.66 -2.76 7.21
N GLN A 126 2.33 -2.87 7.03
CA GLN A 126 1.44 -1.71 6.89
C GLN A 126 1.17 -1.00 8.23
N GLN A 127 0.96 -1.73 9.32
CA GLN A 127 0.90 -1.14 10.66
C GLN A 127 2.22 -0.46 11.02
N GLN A 128 3.36 -1.02 10.61
CA GLN A 128 4.67 -0.39 10.76
C GLN A 128 4.79 0.87 9.90
N MET A 129 4.36 0.87 8.64
CA MET A 129 4.38 2.08 7.80
C MET A 129 3.48 3.19 8.35
N LEU A 130 2.25 2.87 8.75
CA LEU A 130 1.33 3.84 9.37
C LEU A 130 1.87 4.36 10.72
N ALA A 131 2.48 3.49 11.53
CA ALA A 131 3.14 3.91 12.76
C ALA A 131 4.37 4.78 12.50
N VAL A 132 5.12 4.50 11.43
CA VAL A 132 6.28 5.29 11.00
C VAL A 132 5.85 6.67 10.50
N GLU A 133 4.83 6.76 9.65
CA GLU A 133 4.31 8.04 9.15
C GLU A 133 3.73 8.89 10.28
N LEU A 134 2.96 8.29 11.20
CA LEU A 134 2.42 8.98 12.37
C LEU A 134 3.52 9.47 13.32
N PHE A 135 4.56 8.65 13.51
CA PHE A 135 5.72 9.03 14.31
C PHE A 135 6.50 10.17 13.66
N LEU A 136 6.74 10.11 12.34
CA LEU A 136 7.43 11.16 11.61
C LEU A 136 6.65 12.47 11.68
N GLU A 137 5.33 12.44 11.49
CA GLU A 137 4.47 13.61 11.59
C GLU A 137 4.50 14.22 13.01
N ALA A 138 4.54 13.40 14.05
CA ALA A 138 4.57 13.85 15.44
C ALA A 138 5.90 14.52 15.86
N ILE A 139 7.00 14.31 15.13
CA ILE A 139 8.33 14.83 15.50
C ILE A 139 8.92 15.80 14.47
N LYS A 140 8.29 15.95 13.30
CA LYS A 140 8.82 16.69 12.16
C LYS A 140 8.97 18.18 12.43
N ASP A 141 8.05 18.77 13.19
CA ASP A 141 8.07 20.20 13.50
C ASP A 141 8.92 20.53 14.75
N ASP A 142 9.23 19.53 15.57
CA ASP A 142 10.07 19.69 16.77
C ASP A 142 11.58 19.54 16.48
N LEU A 143 11.92 18.87 15.37
CA LEU A 143 13.29 18.66 14.95
C LEU A 143 13.64 19.52 13.74
N THR A 144 14.76 20.23 13.83
CA THR A 144 15.32 20.92 12.67
C THR A 144 15.85 19.91 11.64
N GLY A 145 15.91 20.32 10.37
CA GLY A 145 16.52 19.51 9.31
C GLY A 145 17.99 19.12 9.58
N HIS A 146 18.72 19.89 10.41
CA HIS A 146 20.07 19.53 10.84
C HIS A 146 20.04 18.35 11.83
N GLN A 147 19.20 18.41 12.87
CA GLN A 147 19.05 17.35 13.87
C GLN A 147 18.58 16.03 13.27
N ILE A 148 17.69 16.08 12.26
CA ILE A 148 17.27 14.91 11.48
C ILE A 148 18.47 14.25 10.78
N LYS A 149 19.38 15.03 10.19
CA LYS A 149 20.59 14.49 9.54
C LYS A 149 21.52 13.84 10.54
N GLU A 150 21.67 14.42 11.73
CA GLU A 150 22.53 13.83 12.76
C GLU A 150 21.96 12.52 13.31
N LEU A 151 20.64 12.40 13.48
CA LEU A 151 20.00 11.12 13.83
C LEU A 151 20.18 10.06 12.74
N LYS A 152 20.10 10.45 11.46
CA LYS A 152 20.37 9.54 10.34
C LYS A 152 21.82 9.05 10.32
N ALA A 153 22.77 9.91 10.67
CA ALA A 153 24.18 9.53 10.77
C ALA A 153 24.41 8.44 11.84
N VAL A 154 23.79 8.60 13.02
CA VAL A 154 23.85 7.58 14.09
C VAL A 154 23.32 6.22 13.64
N VAL A 155 22.25 6.20 12.82
CA VAL A 155 21.70 4.95 12.26
C VAL A 155 22.63 4.36 11.20
N ALA A 156 23.21 5.21 10.36
CA ALA A 156 24.16 4.77 9.33
C ALA A 156 25.45 4.18 9.92
N GLU A 157 25.97 4.75 11.01
CA GLU A 157 27.13 4.24 11.76
C GLU A 157 26.87 2.87 12.40
N ALA A 158 25.61 2.52 12.62
CA ALA A 158 25.17 1.24 13.17
C ALA A 158 24.78 0.21 12.08
N ASP A 159 25.32 0.35 10.86
CA ASP A 159 24.99 -0.47 9.69
C ASP A 159 23.48 -0.46 9.33
N ASN A 160 22.79 0.64 9.64
CA ASN A 160 21.33 0.75 9.52
C ASN A 160 20.53 -0.23 10.40
N ASP A 161 21.16 -0.83 11.42
CA ASP A 161 20.48 -1.65 12.42
C ASP A 161 19.96 -0.78 13.57
N ILE A 162 18.64 -0.55 13.59
CA ILE A 162 17.97 0.28 14.60
C ILE A 162 18.19 -0.24 16.03
N LYS A 163 18.30 -1.57 16.23
CA LYS A 163 18.52 -2.13 17.57
C LYS A 163 19.89 -1.76 18.10
N LYS A 164 20.90 -1.75 17.23
CA LYS A 164 22.27 -1.30 17.56
C LYS A 164 22.33 0.23 17.72
N ALA A 165 21.64 0.97 16.85
CA ALA A 165 21.62 2.43 16.88
C ALA A 165 20.91 3.01 18.11
N ARG A 166 20.07 2.22 18.81
CA ARG A 166 19.20 2.68 19.91
C ARG A 166 19.92 3.53 20.95
N ALA A 167 21.10 3.10 21.42
CA ALA A 167 21.84 3.84 22.44
C ALA A 167 22.30 5.21 21.92
N GLY A 168 22.88 5.25 20.71
CA GLY A 168 23.32 6.49 20.08
C GLY A 168 22.16 7.43 19.77
N ILE A 169 21.00 6.91 19.37
CA ILE A 169 19.79 7.73 19.13
C ILE A 169 19.36 8.43 20.42
N ILE A 170 19.36 7.71 21.55
CA ILE A 170 19.00 8.27 22.86
C ILE A 170 20.00 9.34 23.30
N GLU A 171 21.30 9.10 23.14
CA GLU A 171 22.33 10.10 23.47
C GLU A 171 22.21 11.34 22.59
N LYS A 172 21.93 11.15 21.30
CA LYS A 172 21.80 12.25 20.35
C LYS A 172 20.55 13.10 20.64
N LEU A 173 19.41 12.48 20.93
CA LEU A 173 18.20 13.20 21.37
C LEU A 173 18.45 14.00 22.65
N LYS A 174 19.14 13.42 23.65
CA LYS A 174 19.52 14.16 24.87
C LYS A 174 20.42 15.36 24.58
N SER A 175 21.34 15.24 23.61
CA SER A 175 22.23 16.32 23.21
C SER A 175 21.52 17.51 22.57
N PHE A 176 20.30 17.32 22.05
CA PHE A 176 19.49 18.39 21.47
C PHE A 176 18.87 19.32 22.52
N GLY A 177 18.89 18.91 23.79
CA GLY A 177 18.35 19.69 24.90
C GLY A 177 17.04 19.12 25.44
N ALA A 178 16.79 19.42 26.72
CA ALA A 178 15.62 18.94 27.44
C ALA A 178 14.31 19.43 26.80
N ASP A 179 14.26 20.69 26.37
CA ASP A 179 13.05 21.30 25.79
C ASP A 179 12.61 20.60 24.50
N ILE A 180 13.54 20.30 23.60
CA ILE A 180 13.26 19.58 22.34
C ILE A 180 12.79 18.16 22.64
N THR A 181 13.47 17.48 23.57
CA THR A 181 13.10 16.11 23.98
C THR A 181 11.71 16.09 24.61
N SER A 182 11.40 17.07 25.48
CA SER A 182 10.11 17.21 26.15
C SER A 182 8.98 17.52 25.17
N ASN A 183 9.21 18.38 24.17
CA ASN A 183 8.21 18.69 23.15
C ASN A 183 7.88 17.47 22.27
N ILE A 184 8.90 16.73 21.83
CA ILE A 184 8.71 15.46 21.11
C ILE A 184 7.88 14.47 21.93
N VAL A 185 8.23 14.30 23.22
CA VAL A 185 7.50 13.39 24.12
C VAL A 185 6.07 13.88 24.33
N ALA A 186 5.86 15.19 24.51
CA ALA A 186 4.54 15.78 24.67
C ALA A 186 3.68 15.55 23.43
N ASN A 187 4.19 15.84 22.23
CA ASN A 187 3.47 15.65 20.97
C ASN A 187 3.13 14.18 20.70
N LEU A 188 4.01 13.24 21.06
CA LEU A 188 3.70 11.81 21.02
C LEU A 188 2.59 11.43 22.02
N LEU A 189 2.63 12.00 23.24
CA LEU A 189 1.64 11.74 24.29
C LEU A 189 0.34 12.54 24.14
N THR A 190 0.25 13.53 23.27
CA THR A 190 -0.99 14.29 23.01
C THR A 190 -1.62 13.93 21.67
N ASN A 191 -0.93 13.17 20.83
CA ASN A 191 -1.49 12.67 19.58
C ASN A 191 -2.52 11.57 19.88
N ILE A 192 -3.80 11.89 19.72
CA ILE A 192 -4.94 10.99 19.99
C ILE A 192 -4.88 9.70 19.16
N THR A 193 -4.24 9.74 17.99
CA THR A 193 -4.05 8.57 17.11
C THR A 193 -3.09 7.56 17.74
N ILE A 194 -2.06 8.01 18.47
CA ILE A 194 -1.14 7.14 19.23
C ILE A 194 -1.88 6.47 20.39
N TRP A 195 -2.74 7.21 21.10
CA TRP A 195 -3.58 6.65 22.18
C TRP A 195 -4.61 5.64 21.67
N ASN A 196 -5.28 5.94 20.56
CA ASN A 196 -6.21 5.01 19.94
C ASN A 196 -5.51 3.72 19.48
N GLY A 197 -4.24 3.80 19.06
CA GLY A 197 -3.40 2.63 18.80
C GLY A 197 -3.11 1.79 20.05
N LEU A 198 -2.79 2.42 21.18
CA LEU A 198 -2.51 1.73 22.46
C LEU A 198 -3.75 1.12 23.11
N LEU A 199 -4.90 1.80 23.04
CA LEU A 199 -6.15 1.39 23.72
C LEU A 199 -6.92 0.30 22.96
N ASN A 200 -6.61 0.07 21.68
CA ASN A 200 -7.26 -0.94 20.84
C ASN A 200 -6.51 -2.29 20.78
N ILE A 201 -5.43 -2.47 21.56
CA ILE A 201 -4.76 -3.76 21.73
C ILE A 201 -5.48 -4.54 22.84
N LYS A 202 -6.37 -5.47 22.45
CA LYS A 202 -6.93 -6.52 23.33
C LYS A 202 -6.43 -7.89 22.89
#